data_AF-A0A212KAC7-F1
#
_entry.id   AF-A0A212KAC7-F1
#
_cell.length_a   1.000
_cell.length_b   1.000
_cell.length_c   1.000
_cell.angle_alpha   90.00
_cell.angle_beta   90.00
_cell.angle_gamma   90.00
#
_symmetry.space_group_name_H-M   'P 1'
#
loop_
_entity.id
_entity.type
_entity.pdbx_description
1 polymer ?
#
loop_
_entity_poly.entity_id
_entity_poly.type
_entity_poly.pdbx_seq_one_letter_code
_entity_poly.pdbx_strand_id
1 'polypeptide(L)'
;MLIEVTPEAHGVVIDLAYATADNFTGAPVYRRAACYLLPEALAKLERARDLAAAQGLRLKILDAFRPAEAQWVLWTHTPNPEFVADPRHGSLHGRGAAVDLTLTDADGAELDMGTAFDAFTARAHHGRTDVSPAAQRNRALLLGLMTAAGWEFYANEWWHYQLFRARERFPLLSDSVLPIPMMR
;
A
#
# COMPACT_ATOMS: atom_id res chain seq x y z
N MET A 1 13.70 12.10 -5.80
CA MET A 1 13.09 12.78 -4.64
C MET A 1 11.68 12.23 -4.48
N LEU A 2 11.26 11.93 -3.26
CA LEU A 2 9.88 11.50 -2.97
C LEU A 2 8.95 12.72 -2.98
N ILE A 3 7.69 12.51 -3.34
CA ILE A 3 6.63 13.52 -3.33
C ILE A 3 5.62 13.14 -2.25
N GLU A 4 5.23 14.11 -1.43
CA GLU A 4 4.20 13.93 -0.42
C GLU A 4 2.83 13.85 -1.09
N VAL A 5 2.09 12.80 -0.76
CA VAL A 5 0.70 12.60 -1.18
C VAL A 5 -0.19 13.07 -0.06
N THR A 6 -1.03 14.07 -0.34
CA THR A 6 -2.08 14.56 0.57
C THR A 6 -3.47 14.34 -0.01
N PRO A 7 -4.52 14.20 0.83
CA PRO A 7 -5.90 14.06 0.37
C PRO A 7 -6.35 15.22 -0.51
N GLU A 8 -5.99 16.45 -0.16
CA GLU A 8 -6.46 17.67 -0.83
C GLU A 8 -5.83 17.83 -2.21
N ALA A 9 -4.53 17.56 -2.32
CA ALA A 9 -3.82 17.74 -3.59
C ALA A 9 -4.07 16.59 -4.57
N HIS A 10 -4.30 15.38 -4.05
CA HIS A 10 -4.34 14.18 -4.89
C HIS A 10 -5.71 13.51 -4.94
N GLY A 11 -6.70 13.91 -4.14
CA GLY A 11 -8.06 13.36 -4.21
C GLY A 11 -8.12 11.88 -3.79
N VAL A 12 -7.30 11.49 -2.82
CA VAL A 12 -7.25 10.14 -2.23
C VAL A 12 -7.63 10.19 -0.75
N VAL A 13 -8.00 9.04 -0.19
CA VAL A 13 -8.10 8.87 1.26
C VAL A 13 -6.78 8.31 1.77
N ILE A 14 -6.30 8.78 2.92
CA ILE A 14 -5.06 8.32 3.55
C ILE A 14 -5.39 7.84 4.95
N ASP A 15 -5.06 6.59 5.23
CA ASP A 15 -5.23 5.95 6.53
C ASP A 15 -4.09 4.96 6.75
N LEU A 16 -2.91 5.51 7.04
CA LEU A 16 -1.67 4.73 7.12
C LEU A 16 -1.72 3.83 8.36
N ALA A 17 -1.99 2.54 8.15
CA ALA A 17 -2.23 1.57 9.23
C ALA A 17 -1.07 1.56 10.25
N TYR A 18 0.16 1.61 9.75
CA TYR A 18 1.37 1.61 10.58
C TYR A 18 1.62 2.91 11.36
N ALA A 19 0.84 3.97 11.17
CA ALA A 19 0.83 5.15 12.05
C ALA A 19 -0.11 5.00 13.26
N THR A 20 -0.86 3.90 13.35
CA THR A 20 -1.81 3.63 14.43
C THR A 20 -1.49 2.29 15.10
N ALA A 21 -2.21 1.94 16.17
CA ALA A 21 -2.12 0.60 16.77
C ALA A 21 -2.95 -0.46 16.01
N ASP A 22 -3.75 -0.06 15.02
CA ASP A 22 -4.59 -0.94 14.21
C ASP A 22 -3.79 -1.53 13.05
N ASN A 23 -2.80 -2.34 13.41
CA ASN A 23 -1.98 -3.13 12.49
C ASN A 23 -1.50 -4.39 13.22
N PHE A 24 -0.90 -5.33 12.50
CA PHE A 24 -0.51 -6.62 13.09
C PHE A 24 0.52 -6.54 14.23
N THR A 25 1.24 -5.42 14.38
CA THR A 25 2.17 -5.23 15.50
C THR A 25 1.49 -4.79 16.81
N GLY A 26 0.22 -4.35 16.74
CA GLY A 26 -0.53 -3.82 17.89
C GLY A 26 -0.02 -2.49 18.43
N ALA A 27 0.89 -1.81 17.73
CA ALA A 27 1.45 -0.52 18.11
C ALA A 27 1.78 0.35 16.88
N PRO A 28 1.81 1.69 17.01
CA PRO A 28 2.31 2.55 15.95
C PRO A 28 3.78 2.26 15.64
N VAL A 29 4.07 2.07 14.36
CA VAL A 29 5.43 1.92 13.81
C VAL A 29 5.95 3.26 13.33
N TYR A 30 5.12 4.03 12.64
CA TYR A 30 5.37 5.43 12.29
C TYR A 30 5.01 6.33 13.48
N ARG A 31 5.85 7.32 13.76
CA ARG A 31 5.55 8.39 14.72
C ARG A 31 4.72 9.50 14.09
N ARG A 32 4.86 9.70 12.78
CA ARG A 32 4.13 10.68 11.99
C ARG A 32 3.50 9.99 10.78
N ALA A 33 2.19 10.15 10.63
CA ALA A 33 1.50 9.73 9.42
C ALA A 33 1.85 10.69 8.27
N ALA A 34 2.60 10.20 7.28
CA ALA A 34 2.88 10.94 6.06
C ALA A 34 3.04 9.96 4.90
N CYS A 35 2.34 10.23 3.80
CA CYS A 35 2.34 9.36 2.64
C CYS A 35 3.29 9.92 1.59
N TYR A 36 4.29 9.14 1.17
CA TYR A 36 5.21 9.55 0.13
C TYR A 36 5.30 8.50 -0.98
N LEU A 37 5.49 8.95 -2.21
CA LEU A 37 5.73 8.11 -3.38
C LEU A 37 6.82 8.70 -4.27
N LEU A 38 7.44 7.86 -5.11
CA LEU A 38 8.21 8.33 -6.25
C LEU A 38 7.31 9.05 -7.26
N PRO A 39 7.83 10.02 -8.03
CA PRO A 39 7.04 10.73 -9.05
C PRO A 39 6.37 9.78 -10.07
N GLU A 40 7.06 8.70 -10.46
CA GLU A 40 6.49 7.69 -11.36
C GLU A 40 5.34 6.90 -10.72
N ALA A 41 5.47 6.55 -9.44
CA ALA A 41 4.42 5.89 -8.68
C ALA A 41 3.21 6.83 -8.49
N LEU A 42 3.46 8.10 -8.19
CA LEU A 42 2.42 9.11 -8.05
C LEU A 42 1.61 9.29 -9.34
N ALA A 43 2.26 9.42 -10.49
CA ALA A 43 1.56 9.56 -11.77
C ALA A 43 0.63 8.36 -12.07
N LYS A 44 1.02 7.14 -11.65
CA LYS A 44 0.17 5.96 -11.79
C LYS A 44 -0.95 5.91 -10.75
N LEU A 45 -0.69 6.38 -9.53
CA LEU A 45 -1.72 6.53 -8.49
C LEU A 45 -2.80 7.50 -8.96
N GLU A 46 -2.43 8.65 -9.52
CA GLU A 46 -3.38 9.65 -10.04
C GLU A 46 -4.23 9.08 -11.19
N ARG A 47 -3.61 8.31 -12.09
CA ARG A 47 -4.36 7.60 -13.14
C ARG A 47 -5.33 6.55 -12.57
N ALA A 48 -4.90 5.78 -11.57
CA ALA A 48 -5.77 4.80 -10.91
C ALA A 48 -6.93 5.49 -10.18
N ARG A 49 -6.67 6.63 -9.52
CA ARG A 49 -7.68 7.49 -8.90
C ARG A 49 -8.71 7.96 -9.92
N ASP A 50 -8.28 8.45 -11.07
CA ASP A 50 -9.21 8.93 -12.11
C ASP A 50 -10.10 7.80 -12.64
N LEU A 51 -9.54 6.61 -12.82
CA LEU A 51 -10.29 5.42 -13.21
C LEU A 51 -11.29 4.97 -12.14
N ALA A 52 -10.93 5.07 -10.86
CA ALA A 52 -11.82 4.77 -9.73
C ALA A 52 -12.94 5.81 -9.62
N ALA A 53 -12.61 7.10 -9.74
CA ALA A 53 -13.56 8.20 -9.68
C ALA A 53 -14.61 8.12 -10.78
N ALA A 54 -14.22 7.70 -11.99
CA ALA A 54 -15.15 7.44 -13.10
C ALA A 54 -16.19 6.34 -12.79
N GLN A 55 -15.94 5.52 -11.78
CA GLN A 55 -16.86 4.47 -11.30
C GLN A 55 -17.53 4.84 -9.97
N GLY A 56 -17.41 6.08 -9.51
CA GLY A 56 -17.98 6.55 -8.24
C GLY A 56 -17.24 6.05 -7.00
N LEU A 57 -15.97 5.63 -7.14
CA LEU A 57 -15.14 5.08 -6.07
C LEU A 57 -13.98 6.02 -5.74
N ARG A 58 -13.37 5.81 -4.57
CA ARG A 58 -12.13 6.47 -4.15
C ARG A 58 -11.07 5.44 -3.79
N LEU A 59 -9.80 5.83 -3.92
CA LEU A 59 -8.68 5.05 -3.42
C LEU A 59 -8.39 5.44 -1.98
N LYS A 60 -8.24 4.44 -1.10
CA LYS A 60 -7.79 4.62 0.29
C LYS A 60 -6.43 3.95 0.47
N ILE A 61 -5.40 4.75 0.74
CA ILE A 61 -4.02 4.31 0.93
C ILE A 61 -3.83 3.86 2.38
N LEU A 62 -3.37 2.62 2.53
CA LEU A 62 -3.13 1.93 3.80
C LEU A 62 -1.64 1.90 4.15
N ASP A 63 -0.76 1.86 3.14
CA ASP A 63 0.67 2.12 3.28
C ASP A 63 1.29 2.58 1.96
N ALA A 64 2.43 3.27 2.02
CA ALA A 64 3.15 3.76 0.85
C ALA A 64 4.66 3.69 1.09
N PHE A 65 5.39 4.81 0.99
CA PHE A 65 6.79 4.81 1.41
C PHE A 65 6.95 4.38 2.88
N ARG A 66 7.63 3.24 3.08
CA ARG A 66 7.98 2.67 4.39
C ARG A 66 9.49 2.73 4.56
N PRO A 67 10.04 3.65 5.36
CA PRO A 67 11.48 3.74 5.60
C PRO A 67 12.10 2.40 5.98
N ALA A 68 13.37 2.18 5.63
CA ALA A 68 14.08 0.94 5.97
C ALA A 68 14.01 0.60 7.47
N GLU A 69 14.03 1.62 8.33
CA GLU A 69 13.87 1.50 9.78
C GLU A 69 12.52 0.90 10.18
N ALA A 70 11.42 1.33 9.55
CA ALA A 70 10.10 0.76 9.78
C ALA A 70 10.04 -0.71 9.37
N GLN A 71 10.66 -1.07 8.24
CA GLN A 71 10.72 -2.48 7.81
C GLN A 71 11.43 -3.36 8.84
N TRP A 72 12.48 -2.86 9.50
CA TRP A 72 13.13 -3.56 10.61
C TRP A 72 12.20 -3.73 11.81
N VAL A 73 11.41 -2.72 12.18
CA VAL A 73 10.42 -2.82 13.27
C VAL A 73 9.40 -3.92 12.97
N LEU A 74 8.83 -3.94 11.77
CA LEU A 74 7.88 -4.97 11.34
C LEU A 74 8.50 -6.37 11.39
N TRP A 75 9.71 -6.52 10.83
CA TRP A 75 10.43 -7.80 10.82
C TRP A 75 10.82 -8.28 12.21
N THR A 76 11.26 -7.40 13.11
CA THR A 76 11.59 -7.77 14.49
C THR A 76 10.35 -8.26 15.25
N HIS A 77 9.17 -7.69 14.96
CA HIS A 77 7.91 -8.16 15.54
C HIS A 77 7.45 -9.50 14.94
N THR A 78 7.51 -9.66 13.62
CA THR A 78 7.10 -10.88 12.91
C THR A 78 8.14 -11.29 11.86
N PRO A 79 9.18 -12.06 12.24
CA PRO A 79 10.26 -12.46 11.34
C PRO A 79 9.85 -13.66 10.48
N ASN A 80 8.77 -13.52 9.69
CA ASN A 80 8.29 -14.53 8.76
C ASN A 80 8.37 -13.99 7.32
N PRO A 81 9.30 -14.50 6.47
CA PRO A 81 9.47 -14.04 5.10
C PRO A 81 8.31 -14.40 4.16
N GLU A 82 7.36 -15.23 4.61
CA GLU A 82 6.11 -15.49 3.88
C GLU A 82 5.19 -14.26 3.87
N PHE A 83 5.25 -13.43 4.93
CA PHE A 83 4.29 -12.35 5.17
C PHE A 83 4.94 -10.97 5.32
N VAL A 84 6.19 -10.92 5.77
CA VAL A 84 6.91 -9.67 6.00
C VAL A 84 8.20 -9.72 5.20
N ALA A 85 8.42 -8.77 4.30
CA ALA A 85 9.63 -8.73 3.48
C ALA A 85 10.90 -8.70 4.35
N ASP A 86 11.86 -9.61 4.10
CA ASP A 86 13.14 -9.61 4.83
C ASP A 86 13.89 -8.30 4.56
N PRO A 87 14.16 -7.48 5.61
CA PRO A 87 14.80 -6.18 5.46
C PRO A 87 16.21 -6.27 4.88
N ARG A 88 16.88 -7.43 4.97
CA ARG A 88 18.22 -7.66 4.37
C ARG A 88 18.19 -7.62 2.84
N HIS A 89 17.06 -7.99 2.24
CA HIS A 89 16.83 -7.82 0.81
C HIS A 89 16.19 -6.46 0.51
N GLY A 90 15.52 -5.87 1.50
CA GLY A 90 14.83 -4.58 1.40
C GLY A 90 13.44 -4.70 0.78
N SER A 91 12.52 -3.85 1.23
CA SER A 91 11.14 -3.76 0.73
C SER A 91 11.03 -2.82 -0.47
N LEU A 92 10.00 -2.99 -1.29
CA LEU A 92 9.67 -2.05 -2.37
C LEU A 92 9.00 -0.78 -1.84
N HIS A 93 8.31 -0.87 -0.70
CA HIS A 93 7.83 0.30 0.04
C HIS A 93 8.98 1.21 0.45
N GLY A 94 10.10 0.64 0.90
CA GLY A 94 11.33 1.40 1.22
C GLY A 94 12.02 2.04 0.03
N ARG A 95 11.47 1.91 -1.18
CA ARG A 95 11.94 2.59 -2.40
C ARG A 95 10.97 3.68 -2.86
N GLY A 96 9.85 3.87 -2.15
CA GLY A 96 8.75 4.76 -2.57
C GLY A 96 8.05 4.28 -3.84
N ALA A 97 8.18 2.99 -4.16
CA ALA A 97 7.80 2.40 -5.43
C ALA A 97 6.64 1.40 -5.29
N ALA A 98 6.03 1.31 -4.11
CA ALA A 98 4.90 0.45 -3.81
C ALA A 98 3.85 1.21 -3.00
N VAL A 99 2.61 0.73 -3.06
CA VAL A 99 1.46 1.26 -2.35
C VAL A 99 0.54 0.09 -1.98
N ASP A 100 0.06 0.13 -0.74
CA ASP A 100 -1.01 -0.74 -0.25
C ASP A 100 -2.29 0.08 -0.18
N LEU A 101 -3.36 -0.40 -0.79
CA LEU A 101 -4.63 0.35 -0.82
C LEU A 101 -5.87 -0.54 -0.95
N THR A 102 -7.01 0.08 -0.64
CA THR A 102 -8.34 -0.45 -0.88
C THR A 102 -9.21 0.57 -1.63
N LEU A 103 -10.46 0.19 -1.91
CA LEU A 103 -11.48 1.04 -2.51
C LEU A 103 -12.50 1.44 -1.45
N THR A 104 -12.99 2.68 -1.53
CA THR A 104 -14.20 3.11 -0.82
C THR A 104 -15.28 3.52 -1.80
N ASP A 105 -16.52 3.43 -1.37
CA ASP A 105 -17.64 4.08 -2.06
C ASP A 105 -17.62 5.61 -1.87
N ALA A 106 -18.65 6.28 -2.40
CA ALA A 106 -18.81 7.72 -2.34
C ALA A 106 -19.06 8.26 -0.91
N ASP A 107 -19.60 7.42 -0.02
CA ASP A 107 -19.86 7.75 1.38
C ASP A 107 -18.63 7.48 2.27
N GLY A 108 -17.57 6.90 1.70
CA GLY A 108 -16.30 6.61 2.36
C GLY A 108 -16.27 5.23 3.03
N ALA A 109 -17.27 4.38 2.81
CA ALA A 109 -17.25 3.02 3.31
C ALA A 109 -16.31 2.14 2.47
N GLU A 110 -15.43 1.40 3.13
CA GLU A 110 -14.55 0.45 2.46
C GLU A 110 -15.35 -0.67 1.80
N LEU A 111 -14.94 -1.05 0.59
CA LEU A 111 -15.47 -2.24 -0.05
C LEU A 111 -14.94 -3.50 0.64
N ASP A 112 -15.82 -4.48 0.88
CA ASP A 112 -15.43 -5.78 1.42
C ASP A 112 -14.45 -6.48 0.47
N MET A 113 -13.22 -6.72 0.95
CA MET A 113 -12.18 -7.45 0.21
C MET A 113 -12.04 -8.89 0.71
N GLY A 114 -12.91 -9.38 1.60
CA GLY A 114 -12.97 -10.77 2.07
C GLY A 114 -11.95 -11.14 3.15
N THR A 115 -10.92 -10.32 3.35
CA THR A 115 -9.99 -10.31 4.48
C THR A 115 -9.61 -8.87 4.80
N ALA A 116 -9.14 -8.63 6.02
CA ALA A 116 -8.50 -7.35 6.36
C ALA A 116 -7.16 -7.17 5.60
N PHE A 117 -6.66 -5.94 5.60
CA PHE A 117 -5.26 -5.61 5.32
C PHE A 117 -4.33 -6.35 6.31
N ASP A 118 -3.12 -6.72 5.87
CA ASP A 118 -2.15 -7.53 6.62
C ASP A 118 -2.70 -8.89 7.12
N ALA A 119 -3.72 -9.43 6.46
CA ALA A 119 -4.19 -10.78 6.74
C ALA A 119 -3.17 -11.83 6.27
N PHE A 120 -2.36 -12.35 7.20
CA PHE A 120 -1.34 -13.38 6.97
C PHE A 120 -1.92 -14.77 6.71
N THR A 121 -2.72 -14.89 5.65
CA THR A 121 -3.39 -16.13 5.25
C THR A 121 -3.48 -16.22 3.73
N ALA A 122 -3.52 -17.44 3.20
CA ALA A 122 -3.73 -17.66 1.77
C ALA A 122 -5.02 -17.01 1.23
N ARG A 123 -6.02 -16.73 2.09
CA ARG A 123 -7.26 -16.03 1.71
C ARG A 123 -7.02 -14.58 1.28
N ALA A 124 -5.87 -13.98 1.58
CA ALA A 124 -5.51 -12.64 1.13
C ALA A 124 -5.05 -12.58 -0.34
N HIS A 125 -4.76 -13.72 -0.97
CA HIS A 125 -4.25 -13.73 -2.35
C HIS A 125 -5.32 -13.26 -3.35
N HIS A 126 -4.91 -12.58 -4.42
CA HIS A 126 -5.81 -11.99 -5.41
C HIS A 126 -6.81 -13.00 -6.03
N GLY A 127 -6.32 -14.19 -6.39
CA GLY A 127 -7.09 -15.19 -7.15
C GLY A 127 -7.93 -16.15 -6.32
N ARG A 128 -8.16 -15.85 -5.03
CA ARG A 128 -8.91 -16.75 -4.14
C ARG A 128 -10.41 -16.69 -4.38
N THR A 129 -11.02 -17.87 -4.45
CA THR A 129 -12.47 -18.06 -4.62
C THR A 129 -13.18 -18.47 -3.33
N ASP A 130 -12.44 -18.73 -2.25
CA ASP A 130 -12.92 -19.01 -0.89
C ASP A 130 -13.15 -17.71 -0.07
N VAL A 131 -13.53 -16.64 -0.76
CA VAL A 131 -14.08 -15.39 -0.22
C VAL A 131 -15.43 -15.11 -0.89
N SER A 132 -16.21 -14.18 -0.34
CA SER A 132 -17.55 -13.88 -0.87
C SER A 132 -17.49 -13.50 -2.36
N PRO A 133 -18.50 -13.82 -3.18
CA PRO A 133 -18.54 -13.37 -4.58
C PRO A 133 -18.46 -11.83 -4.71
N ALA A 134 -18.90 -11.08 -3.70
CA ALA A 134 -18.73 -9.63 -3.65
C ALA A 134 -17.26 -9.24 -3.50
N ALA A 135 -16.54 -9.85 -2.53
CA ALA A 135 -15.11 -9.64 -2.35
C ALA A 135 -14.29 -10.03 -3.59
N GLN A 136 -14.65 -11.12 -4.28
CA GLN A 136 -14.00 -11.50 -5.55
C GLN A 136 -14.15 -10.40 -6.61
N ARG A 137 -15.36 -9.83 -6.76
CA ARG A 137 -15.59 -8.71 -7.68
C ARG A 137 -14.83 -7.45 -7.28
N ASN A 138 -14.80 -7.11 -5.99
CA ASN A 138 -14.10 -5.92 -5.48
C ASN A 138 -12.59 -6.04 -5.69
N ARG A 139 -11.99 -7.22 -5.43
CA ARG A 139 -10.58 -7.51 -5.74
C ARG A 139 -10.29 -7.43 -7.23
N ALA A 140 -11.16 -7.98 -8.08
CA ALA A 140 -11.00 -7.91 -9.53
C ALA A 140 -11.10 -6.46 -10.04
N LEU A 141 -11.97 -5.66 -9.43
CA LEU A 141 -12.11 -4.24 -9.73
C LEU A 141 -10.85 -3.47 -9.34
N LEU A 142 -10.35 -3.62 -8.11
CA LEU A 142 -9.11 -2.99 -7.66
C LEU A 142 -7.93 -3.39 -8.56
N LEU A 143 -7.79 -4.69 -8.83
CA LEU A 143 -6.75 -5.22 -9.72
C LEU A 143 -6.84 -4.60 -11.11
N GLY A 144 -8.05 -4.51 -11.69
CA GLY A 144 -8.28 -3.92 -13.00
C GLY A 144 -7.93 -2.44 -13.04
N LEU A 145 -8.35 -1.66 -12.05
CA LEU A 145 -8.04 -0.23 -11.91
C LEU A 145 -6.53 0.02 -11.86
N MET A 146 -5.84 -0.71 -10.98
CA MET A 146 -4.41 -0.53 -10.73
C MET A 146 -3.57 -1.00 -11.93
N THR A 147 -3.87 -2.15 -12.51
CA THR A 147 -3.15 -2.65 -13.70
C THR A 147 -3.41 -1.80 -14.95
N ALA A 148 -4.62 -1.26 -15.14
CA ALA A 148 -4.93 -0.32 -16.22
C ALA A 148 -4.22 1.04 -16.06
N ALA A 149 -3.86 1.40 -14.82
CA ALA A 149 -2.97 2.53 -14.52
C ALA A 149 -1.48 2.17 -14.66
N GLY A 150 -1.16 0.91 -14.91
CA GLY A 150 0.17 0.39 -15.20
C GLY A 150 0.97 0.01 -13.94
N TRP A 151 0.30 -0.31 -12.85
CA TRP A 151 0.92 -0.96 -11.70
C TRP A 151 1.08 -2.46 -11.93
N GLU A 152 2.14 -3.05 -11.36
CA GLU A 152 2.19 -4.50 -11.13
C GLU A 152 1.51 -4.84 -9.81
N PHE A 153 0.94 -6.04 -9.72
CA PHE A 153 0.31 -6.55 -8.50
C PHE A 153 1.16 -7.66 -7.89
N TYR A 154 1.03 -7.86 -6.58
CA TYR A 154 1.58 -9.03 -5.91
C TYR A 154 0.48 -10.07 -5.68
N ALA A 155 0.65 -11.28 -6.23
CA ALA A 155 -0.43 -12.27 -6.26
C ALA A 155 -0.94 -12.68 -4.87
N ASN A 156 -0.08 -12.58 -3.84
CA ASN A 156 -0.40 -13.05 -2.49
C ASN A 156 -1.08 -12.00 -1.61
N GLU A 157 -1.13 -10.73 -2.03
CA GLU A 157 -1.67 -9.63 -1.24
C GLU A 157 -2.60 -8.79 -2.13
N TRP A 158 -3.91 -8.84 -1.88
CA TRP A 158 -4.88 -8.15 -2.75
C TRP A 158 -4.73 -6.62 -2.77
N TRP A 159 -4.08 -6.06 -1.75
CA TRP A 159 -3.88 -4.63 -1.53
C TRP A 159 -2.59 -4.08 -2.15
N HIS A 160 -1.59 -4.93 -2.44
CA HIS A 160 -0.22 -4.50 -2.75
C HIS A 160 0.02 -4.30 -4.25
N TYR A 161 0.51 -3.10 -4.61
CA TYR A 161 0.87 -2.72 -5.96
C TYR A 161 2.23 -2.04 -6.02
N GLN A 162 2.97 -2.27 -7.10
CA GLN A 162 4.34 -1.80 -7.24
C GLN A 162 4.73 -1.38 -8.66
N LEU A 163 5.78 -0.57 -8.78
CA LEU A 163 6.39 -0.26 -10.07
C LEU A 163 7.15 -1.46 -10.66
N PHE A 164 7.10 -1.58 -11.99
CA PHE A 164 7.86 -2.57 -12.74
C PHE A 164 9.35 -2.49 -12.44
N ARG A 165 9.94 -3.63 -12.04
CA ARG A 165 11.38 -3.77 -11.75
C ARG A 165 11.90 -2.71 -10.76
N ALA A 166 11.08 -2.36 -9.78
CA ALA A 166 11.42 -1.31 -8.80
C ALA A 166 12.72 -1.61 -8.04
N ARG A 167 12.99 -2.88 -7.75
CA ARG A 167 14.19 -3.32 -7.02
C ARG A 167 15.48 -3.00 -7.76
N GLU A 168 15.49 -3.16 -9.08
CA GLU A 168 16.64 -2.89 -9.93
C GLU A 168 16.79 -1.40 -10.25
N ARG A 169 15.70 -0.63 -10.19
CA ARG A 169 15.63 0.74 -10.68
C ARG A 169 15.85 1.81 -9.62
N PHE A 170 15.47 1.53 -8.38
CA PHE A 170 15.44 2.55 -7.32
C PHE A 170 16.17 2.05 -6.08
N PRO A 171 16.95 2.89 -5.38
CA PRO A 171 17.65 2.49 -4.17
C PRO A 171 16.67 2.31 -2.99
N LEU A 172 17.08 1.52 -1.99
CA LEU A 172 16.42 1.49 -0.69
C LEU A 172 16.73 2.80 0.05
N LEU A 173 15.72 3.41 0.66
CA LEU A 173 15.82 4.70 1.34
C LEU A 173 15.55 4.55 2.84
N SER A 174 16.28 5.33 3.62
CA SER A 174 16.06 5.53 5.06
C SER A 174 15.10 6.70 5.30
N ASP A 175 14.62 6.82 6.53
CA ASP A 175 13.75 7.93 6.95
C ASP A 175 14.42 9.31 6.79
N SER A 176 15.76 9.34 6.82
CA SER A 176 16.57 10.56 6.70
C SER A 176 16.49 11.24 5.32
N VAL A 177 15.85 10.63 4.32
CA VAL A 177 15.64 11.26 3.00
C VAL A 177 14.46 12.25 3.01
N LEU A 178 13.63 12.21 4.05
CA LEU A 178 12.46 13.05 4.18
C LEU A 178 12.82 14.40 4.83
N PRO A 179 12.15 15.51 4.43
CA PRO A 179 12.35 16.81 5.06
C PRO A 179 11.92 16.81 6.53
N ILE A 180 10.84 16.07 6.84
CA ILE A 180 10.39 15.80 8.21
C ILE A 180 10.34 14.27 8.36
N PRO A 181 11.16 13.68 9.24
CA PRO A 181 11.15 12.24 9.53
C PRO A 181 9.75 11.68 9.86
N MET A 182 9.52 10.41 9.52
CA MET A 182 8.34 9.63 9.92
C MET A 182 8.60 8.78 11.16
N MET A 183 9.86 8.41 11.43
CA MET A 183 10.26 7.48 12.49
C MET A 183 10.76 8.18 13.76
N ARG A 184 11.01 9.49 13.71
CA ARG A 184 11.64 10.26 14.81
C ARG A 184 10.69 11.29 15.40
#